data_AF-A0A8J1UAT1-F1
#
_entry.id   AF-A0A8J1UAT1-F1
#
_cell.length_a   1.000
_cell.length_b   1.000
_cell.length_c   1.000
_cell.angle_alpha   90.00
_cell.angle_beta   90.00
_cell.angle_gamma   90.00
#
_symmetry.space_group_name_H-M   'P 1'
#
loop_
_entity.id
_entity.type
_entity.pdbx_description
1 polymer ?
#
loop_
_entity_poly.entity_id
_entity_poly.type
_entity_poly.pdbx_seq_one_letter_code
_entity_poly.pdbx_strand_id
1 'polypeptide(L)'
;MWTIVILAIVVGCNGQTQPDPDLAETWFFFVDLNADNIAEPHELESFYFRYDANRDGFITVDEFVNHTLNWPDDFNVSKAEGPAYFKLQDMDGNNQIDPDDVVLWLEDVNQDDGDDVIGFEFKWGARRIFRAVRLTMILIQYDTDGMDSLSTAEFDAFFNDLDTNNDTQVDLSEFTTFWTNWQGGDADDAALIHRKMDWNEDGVWDQANDVTNGLYGRIDKDPEDTILQLHEWLWIDHFVNYDVRCDVPLSNIIP
;
A
#
# COMPACT_ATOMS: atom_id res chain seq x y z
N MET A 1 0.12 22.99 -38.05
CA MET A 1 -1.09 22.69 -37.27
C MET A 1 -1.16 21.18 -37.21
N TRP A 2 -0.57 20.59 -36.16
CA TRP A 2 -0.44 19.14 -36.02
C TRP A 2 -1.34 18.72 -34.85
N THR A 3 -2.40 17.97 -35.17
CA THR A 3 -3.25 17.31 -34.19
C THR A 3 -2.61 15.97 -33.88
N ILE A 4 -2.11 15.78 -32.66
CA ILE A 4 -1.74 14.46 -32.15
C ILE A 4 -3.04 13.81 -31.66
N VAL A 5 -3.45 12.74 -32.32
CA VAL A 5 -4.53 11.84 -31.87
C VAL A 5 -3.84 10.63 -31.26
N ILE A 6 -3.87 10.49 -29.94
CA ILE A 6 -3.46 9.25 -29.28
C ILE A 6 -4.69 8.34 -29.25
N LEU A 7 -4.65 7.30 -30.07
CA LEU A 7 -5.61 6.21 -30.11
C LEU A 7 -5.06 5.08 -29.22
N ALA A 8 -5.53 4.98 -27.98
CA ALA A 8 -5.24 3.82 -27.13
C ALA A 8 -6.14 2.66 -27.56
N ILE A 9 -5.56 1.62 -28.18
CA ILE A 9 -6.22 0.33 -28.40
C ILE A 9 -5.93 -0.51 -27.15
N VAL A 10 -6.90 -0.58 -26.26
CA VAL A 10 -6.92 -1.55 -25.16
C VAL A 10 -7.40 -2.89 -25.72
N VAL A 11 -6.52 -3.88 -25.77
CA VAL A 11 -6.93 -5.28 -25.93
C VAL A 11 -7.18 -5.82 -24.53
N GLY A 12 -8.46 -5.93 -24.17
CA GLY A 12 -8.88 -6.32 -22.82
C GLY A 12 -8.67 -7.80 -22.51
N CYS A 13 -8.20 -8.07 -21.29
CA CYS A 13 -8.59 -9.26 -20.56
C CYS A 13 -10.01 -9.04 -20.04
N ASN A 14 -10.96 -9.80 -20.58
CA ASN A 14 -12.35 -9.80 -20.16
C ASN A 14 -12.46 -10.25 -18.69
N GLY A 15 -13.02 -9.40 -17.83
CA GLY A 15 -13.55 -9.88 -16.54
C GLY A 15 -13.55 -8.93 -15.36
N GLN A 16 -12.98 -7.74 -15.44
CA GLN A 16 -13.11 -6.76 -14.36
C GLN A 16 -13.59 -5.42 -14.90
N THR A 17 -14.36 -4.72 -14.08
CA THR A 17 -14.80 -3.34 -14.23
C THR A 17 -13.66 -2.47 -14.78
N GLN A 18 -13.99 -1.45 -15.58
CA GLN A 18 -13.02 -0.65 -16.34
C GLN A 18 -11.75 -0.35 -15.54
N PRO A 19 -10.56 -0.45 -16.13
CA PRO A 19 -9.32 -0.23 -15.41
C PRO A 19 -9.35 1.19 -14.88
N ASP A 20 -9.42 1.34 -13.57
CA ASP A 20 -8.79 2.48 -12.92
C ASP A 20 -7.37 2.56 -13.54
N PRO A 21 -6.90 3.71 -14.04
CA PRO A 21 -5.49 3.81 -14.41
C PRO A 21 -4.70 3.36 -13.19
N ASP A 22 -3.94 2.27 -13.36
CA ASP A 22 -3.10 1.71 -12.31
C ASP A 22 -2.36 2.86 -11.64
N LEU A 23 -2.64 3.12 -10.36
CA LEU A 23 -2.15 4.30 -9.64
C LEU A 23 -0.62 4.38 -9.71
N ALA A 24 0.05 3.24 -9.85
CA ALA A 24 1.49 3.16 -10.08
C ALA A 24 1.91 3.72 -11.44
N GLU A 25 1.15 3.48 -12.52
CA GLU A 25 1.39 4.10 -13.82
C GLU A 25 1.20 5.61 -13.75
N THR A 26 0.15 6.06 -13.07
CA THR A 26 -0.12 7.50 -12.88
C THR A 26 0.97 8.16 -12.04
N TRP A 27 1.43 7.51 -10.97
CA TRP A 27 2.52 8.02 -10.14
C TRP A 27 3.81 8.11 -10.96
N PHE A 28 4.18 7.03 -11.66
CA PHE A 28 5.37 7.02 -12.49
C PHE A 28 5.32 8.09 -13.58
N PHE A 29 4.16 8.32 -14.21
CA PHE A 29 3.98 9.40 -15.18
C PHE A 29 4.24 10.81 -14.61
N PHE A 30 3.94 11.04 -13.33
CA PHE A 30 4.24 12.31 -12.69
C PHE A 30 5.70 12.44 -12.24
N VAL A 31 6.39 11.32 -12.02
CA VAL A 31 7.79 11.27 -11.61
C VAL A 31 8.71 11.34 -12.82
N ASP A 32 8.51 10.50 -13.84
CA ASP A 32 9.33 10.46 -15.06
C ASP A 32 9.09 11.71 -15.93
N LEU A 33 9.73 12.82 -15.55
CA LEU A 33 9.52 14.15 -16.14
C LEU A 33 10.10 14.22 -17.55
N ASN A 34 11.16 13.45 -17.80
CA ASN A 34 11.89 13.47 -19.05
C ASN A 34 11.42 12.37 -20.05
N ALA A 35 10.59 11.43 -19.59
CA ALA A 35 10.03 10.29 -20.32
C ALA A 35 11.08 9.28 -20.84
N ASP A 36 12.15 9.05 -20.08
CA ASP A 36 13.20 8.07 -20.39
C ASP A 36 13.00 6.70 -19.73
N ASN A 37 11.91 6.55 -18.96
CA ASN A 37 11.53 5.34 -18.24
C ASN A 37 12.51 4.97 -17.11
N ILE A 38 13.21 5.96 -16.54
CA ILE A 38 14.02 5.88 -15.33
C ILE A 38 13.41 6.83 -14.29
N ALA A 39 13.44 6.45 -13.02
CA ALA A 39 13.08 7.34 -11.92
C ALA A 39 14.36 7.87 -11.28
N GLU A 40 14.72 9.12 -11.56
CA GLU A 40 15.90 9.74 -10.96
C GLU A 40 15.56 10.41 -9.61
N PRO A 41 16.50 10.46 -8.64
CA PRO A 41 16.25 11.09 -7.33
C PRO A 41 15.67 12.50 -7.43
N HIS A 42 16.22 13.33 -8.31
CA HIS A 42 15.77 14.72 -8.47
C HIS A 42 14.36 14.84 -9.07
N GLU A 43 13.91 13.84 -9.83
CA GLU A 43 12.57 13.79 -10.39
C GLU A 43 11.53 13.43 -9.33
N LEU A 44 11.86 12.45 -8.48
CA LEU A 44 11.04 12.06 -7.34
C LEU A 44 11.01 13.16 -6.25
N GLU A 45 12.14 13.80 -5.95
CA GLU A 45 12.21 15.00 -5.11
C GLU A 45 11.31 16.11 -5.65
N SER A 46 11.34 16.36 -6.96
CA SER A 46 10.50 17.37 -7.62
C SER A 46 9.01 17.05 -7.48
N PHE A 47 8.64 15.76 -7.51
CA PHE A 47 7.29 15.30 -7.23
C PHE A 47 6.87 15.62 -5.79
N TYR A 48 7.75 15.36 -4.81
CA TYR A 48 7.52 15.57 -3.38
C TYR A 48 7.48 17.04 -2.97
N PHE A 49 8.36 17.88 -3.50
CA PHE A 49 8.37 19.32 -3.18
C PHE A 49 7.10 20.07 -3.64
N ARG A 50 6.19 19.42 -4.36
CA ARG A 50 4.84 19.94 -4.60
C ARG A 50 3.98 20.00 -3.33
N TYR A 51 4.34 19.23 -2.30
CA TYR A 51 3.68 19.16 -1.00
C TYR A 51 4.34 20.04 0.07
N ASP A 52 5.64 20.36 -0.08
CA ASP A 52 6.38 21.27 0.81
C ASP A 52 5.86 22.71 0.66
N ALA A 53 4.87 23.05 1.48
CA ALA A 53 4.14 24.30 1.40
C ALA A 53 4.97 25.48 1.87
N ASN A 54 5.80 25.26 2.89
CA ASN A 54 6.52 26.29 3.59
C ASN A 54 7.96 26.48 3.04
N ARG A 55 8.44 25.50 2.25
CA ARG A 55 9.75 25.45 1.57
C ARG A 55 10.92 25.34 2.52
N ASP A 56 10.78 24.58 3.59
CA ASP A 56 11.87 24.27 4.52
C ASP A 56 12.67 23.03 4.14
N GLY A 57 12.25 22.32 3.08
CA GLY A 57 12.94 21.15 2.55
C GLY A 57 12.46 19.83 3.15
N PHE A 58 11.43 19.86 3.99
CA PHE A 58 10.82 18.68 4.61
C PHE A 58 9.31 18.75 4.42
N ILE A 59 8.65 17.61 4.32
CA ILE A 59 7.20 17.55 4.22
C ILE A 59 6.67 16.94 5.49
N THR A 60 5.85 17.70 6.22
CA THR A 60 5.12 17.19 7.39
C THR A 60 3.85 16.45 6.98
N VAL A 61 3.27 15.65 7.88
CA VAL A 61 1.95 15.01 7.66
C VAL A 61 0.90 16.06 7.27
N ASP A 62 0.89 17.21 7.95
CA ASP A 62 -0.06 18.28 7.68
C ASP A 62 0.12 18.88 6.28
N GLU A 63 1.37 19.04 5.83
CA GLU A 63 1.68 19.46 4.45
C GLU A 63 1.26 18.41 3.43
N PHE A 64 1.60 17.16 3.70
CA PHE A 64 1.24 16.05 2.84
C PHE A 64 -0.27 15.84 2.70
N VAL A 65 -1.06 16.08 3.76
CA VAL A 65 -2.52 15.92 3.72
C VAL A 65 -3.26 17.18 3.26
N ASN A 66 -2.77 18.38 3.61
CA ASN A 66 -3.50 19.63 3.39
C ASN A 66 -3.01 20.43 2.19
N HIS A 67 -1.74 20.31 1.81
CA HIS A 67 -1.11 21.10 0.74
C HIS A 67 -0.98 20.35 -0.58
N THR A 68 -1.66 19.21 -0.69
CA THR A 68 -1.87 18.55 -1.96
C THR A 68 -2.60 19.49 -2.91
N LEU A 69 -1.91 20.00 -3.93
CA LEU A 69 -2.57 20.84 -4.92
C LEU A 69 -3.62 20.05 -5.71
N ASN A 70 -3.53 18.71 -5.79
CA ASN A 70 -4.43 17.85 -6.56
C ASN A 70 -4.52 16.37 -6.08
N TRP A 71 -4.20 15.94 -4.85
CA TRP A 71 -4.12 14.49 -4.54
C TRP A 71 -5.36 13.65 -4.90
N PRO A 72 -6.59 14.10 -4.54
CA PRO A 72 -7.80 13.39 -4.94
C PRO A 72 -8.03 13.48 -6.46
N ASP A 73 -7.49 14.48 -7.14
CA ASP A 73 -7.62 14.63 -8.59
C ASP A 73 -6.53 13.84 -9.36
N ASP A 74 -5.35 13.65 -8.75
CA ASP A 74 -4.18 12.97 -9.31
C ASP A 74 -4.27 11.45 -9.11
N PHE A 75 -4.76 10.99 -7.95
CA PHE A 75 -4.82 9.57 -7.59
C PHE A 75 -6.21 9.07 -7.18
N ASN A 76 -7.23 9.94 -7.16
CA ASN A 76 -8.57 9.57 -6.68
C ASN A 76 -8.57 8.99 -5.25
N VAL A 77 -7.61 9.43 -4.41
CA VAL A 77 -7.44 8.99 -3.02
C VAL A 77 -8.17 9.91 -2.04
N SER A 78 -8.66 9.34 -0.94
CA SER A 78 -9.37 10.11 0.08
C SER A 78 -8.39 10.82 1.01
N LYS A 79 -8.80 11.95 1.61
CA LYS A 79 -7.98 12.62 2.64
C LYS A 79 -7.75 11.75 3.88
N ALA A 80 -8.64 10.79 4.15
CA ALA A 80 -8.51 9.88 5.29
C ALA A 80 -7.35 8.90 5.11
N GLU A 81 -7.00 8.56 3.88
CA GLU A 81 -5.85 7.70 3.54
C GLU A 81 -4.52 8.44 3.65
N GLY A 82 -4.57 9.77 3.75
CA GLY A 82 -3.39 10.60 3.62
C GLY A 82 -2.28 10.34 4.63
N PRO A 83 -2.60 10.25 5.94
CA PRO A 83 -1.63 9.87 6.97
C PRO A 83 -0.99 8.50 6.74
N ALA A 84 -1.73 7.55 6.15
CA ALA A 84 -1.20 6.23 5.84
C ALA A 84 -0.20 6.26 4.67
N TYR A 85 -0.51 7.00 3.60
CA TYR A 85 0.47 7.24 2.54
C TYR A 85 1.71 7.95 3.04
N PHE A 86 1.56 8.94 3.93
CA PHE A 86 2.68 9.63 4.54
C PHE A 86 3.60 8.65 5.26
N LYS A 87 3.03 7.84 6.16
CA LYS A 87 3.77 6.87 6.96
C LYS A 87 4.48 5.82 6.12
N LEU A 88 3.93 5.46 4.96
CA LEU A 88 4.56 4.53 4.01
C LEU A 88 5.70 5.14 3.18
N GLN A 89 5.82 6.48 3.18
CA GLN A 89 6.81 7.22 2.39
C GLN A 89 7.88 7.89 3.25
N ASP A 90 7.61 8.08 4.53
CA ASP A 90 8.59 8.35 5.59
C ASP A 90 9.37 7.05 5.85
N MET A 91 10.44 6.85 5.09
CA MET A 91 11.20 5.61 5.02
C MET A 91 12.12 5.42 6.23
N ASP A 92 12.58 6.50 6.84
CA ASP A 92 13.44 6.45 8.03
C ASP A 92 12.68 6.60 9.36
N GLY A 93 11.38 6.92 9.31
CA GLY A 93 10.49 7.02 10.46
C GLY A 93 10.68 8.31 11.27
N ASN A 94 11.26 9.35 10.68
CA ASN A 94 11.56 10.61 11.37
C ASN A 94 10.36 11.58 11.44
N ASN A 95 9.19 11.18 10.96
CA ASN A 95 7.94 11.96 10.84
C ASN A 95 8.03 13.11 9.84
N GLN A 96 8.88 13.00 8.83
CA GLN A 96 9.03 13.94 7.72
C GLN A 96 9.25 13.13 6.44
N ILE A 97 8.88 13.68 5.28
CA ILE A 97 9.36 13.17 3.99
C ILE A 97 10.38 14.16 3.47
N ASP A 98 11.60 13.68 3.21
CA ASP A 98 12.74 14.49 2.82
C ASP A 98 13.64 13.78 1.78
N PRO A 99 14.76 14.39 1.33
CA PRO A 99 15.63 13.77 0.34
C PRO A 99 16.26 12.43 0.77
N ASP A 100 16.44 12.19 2.07
CA ASP A 100 16.96 10.90 2.56
C ASP A 100 15.92 9.80 2.34
N ASP A 101 14.62 10.09 2.53
CA ASP A 101 13.55 9.13 2.21
C ASP A 101 13.48 8.78 0.73
N VAL A 102 13.72 9.76 -0.16
CA VAL A 102 13.78 9.52 -1.61
C VAL A 102 14.87 8.52 -1.97
N VAL A 103 16.05 8.67 -1.36
CA VAL A 103 17.17 7.74 -1.57
C VAL A 103 16.81 6.35 -1.04
N LEU A 104 16.30 6.26 0.19
CA LEU A 104 15.90 4.99 0.79
C LEU A 104 14.81 4.27 -0.02
N TRP A 105 13.85 5.02 -0.55
CA TRP A 105 12.78 4.47 -1.37
C TRP A 105 13.29 3.92 -2.70
N LEU A 106 14.15 4.67 -3.40
CA LEU A 106 14.76 4.21 -4.65
C LEU A 106 15.66 2.98 -4.41
N GLU A 107 16.36 2.92 -3.29
CA GLU A 107 17.14 1.75 -2.88
C GLU A 107 16.24 0.52 -2.58
N ASP A 108 15.09 0.68 -1.91
CA ASP A 108 14.15 -0.45 -1.63
C ASP A 108 13.54 -1.05 -2.90
N VAL A 109 13.23 -0.21 -3.89
CA VAL A 109 12.53 -0.66 -5.11
C VAL A 109 13.48 -1.17 -6.19
N ASN A 110 14.77 -0.84 -6.13
CA ASN A 110 15.80 -1.34 -7.03
C ASN A 110 16.05 -2.83 -6.78
N GLN A 111 15.49 -3.70 -7.63
CA GLN A 111 15.50 -5.15 -7.38
C GLN A 111 16.74 -5.85 -7.93
N ASP A 112 17.39 -5.26 -8.92
CA ASP A 112 18.51 -5.90 -9.63
C ASP A 112 19.89 -5.36 -9.21
N ASP A 113 19.93 -4.50 -8.18
CA ASP A 113 21.12 -3.77 -7.71
C ASP A 113 21.81 -3.00 -8.85
N GLY A 114 21.03 -2.58 -9.86
CA GLY A 114 21.48 -1.74 -10.96
C GLY A 114 21.76 -0.30 -10.52
N ASP A 115 22.32 0.49 -11.43
CA ASP A 115 22.60 1.91 -11.16
C ASP A 115 21.33 2.79 -11.20
N ASP A 116 20.27 2.33 -11.89
CA ASP A 116 19.07 3.09 -12.21
C ASP A 116 17.80 2.33 -11.80
N VAL A 117 16.82 3.03 -11.22
CA VAL A 117 15.48 2.48 -10.97
C VAL A 117 14.64 2.64 -12.24
N ILE A 118 14.35 1.55 -12.93
CA ILE A 118 13.53 1.62 -14.15
C ILE A 118 12.04 1.70 -13.81
N GLY A 119 11.24 2.18 -14.75
CA GLY A 119 9.79 2.32 -14.55
C GLY A 119 9.07 1.03 -14.12
N PHE A 120 9.58 -0.15 -14.47
CA PHE A 120 9.04 -1.42 -13.96
C PHE A 120 9.18 -1.55 -12.44
N GLU A 121 10.37 -1.27 -11.92
CA GLU A 121 10.73 -1.36 -10.50
C GLU A 121 9.99 -0.32 -9.67
N PHE A 122 10.01 0.94 -10.14
CA PHE A 122 9.23 2.02 -9.56
C PHE A 122 7.77 1.62 -9.40
N LYS A 123 7.15 1.13 -10.48
CA LYS A 123 5.73 0.76 -10.46
C LYS A 123 5.45 -0.44 -9.57
N TRP A 124 6.38 -1.39 -9.47
CA TRP A 124 6.25 -2.50 -8.54
C TRP A 124 6.26 -2.01 -7.08
N GLY A 125 7.19 -1.12 -6.71
CA GLY A 125 7.24 -0.50 -5.38
C GLY A 125 6.01 0.35 -5.08
N ALA A 126 5.59 1.18 -6.04
CA ALA A 126 4.37 1.99 -5.93
C ALA A 126 3.12 1.13 -5.66
N ARG A 127 2.97 -0.02 -6.35
CA ARG A 127 1.87 -0.96 -6.09
C ARG A 127 1.91 -1.52 -4.66
N ARG A 128 3.09 -1.74 -4.08
CA ARG A 128 3.21 -2.16 -2.67
C ARG A 128 2.64 -1.09 -1.74
N ILE A 129 3.00 0.18 -1.94
CA ILE A 129 2.45 1.31 -1.17
C ILE A 129 0.93 1.37 -1.31
N PHE A 130 0.40 1.42 -2.55
CA PHE A 130 -1.05 1.56 -2.78
C PHE A 130 -1.87 0.43 -2.11
N ARG A 131 -1.33 -0.79 -2.10
CA ARG A 131 -1.97 -1.94 -1.43
C ARG A 131 -1.87 -1.87 0.10
N ALA A 132 -0.79 -1.31 0.63
CA ALA A 132 -0.51 -1.27 2.07
C ALA A 132 -1.26 -0.16 2.81
N VAL A 133 -1.72 0.88 2.12
CA VAL A 133 -2.35 2.06 2.72
C VAL A 133 -3.46 1.70 3.70
N ARG A 134 -4.33 0.75 3.33
CA ARG A 134 -5.52 0.45 4.13
C ARG A 134 -5.15 -0.32 5.40
N LEU A 135 -4.14 -1.19 5.31
CA LEU A 135 -3.57 -1.86 6.49
C LEU A 135 -2.82 -0.85 7.37
N THR A 136 -2.14 0.12 6.77
CA THR A 136 -1.45 1.19 7.48
C THR A 136 -2.43 2.11 8.22
N MET A 137 -3.63 2.32 7.68
CA MET A 137 -4.69 3.03 8.42
C MET A 137 -5.10 2.27 9.70
N ILE A 138 -5.11 0.93 9.67
CA ILE A 138 -5.42 0.11 10.85
C ILE A 138 -4.31 0.31 11.88
N LEU A 139 -3.05 0.24 11.43
CA LEU A 139 -1.89 0.52 12.27
C LEU A 139 -2.05 1.89 12.95
N ILE A 140 -2.27 2.97 12.19
CA ILE A 140 -2.42 4.33 12.73
C ILE A 140 -3.57 4.43 13.75
N GLN A 141 -4.66 3.69 13.56
CA GLN A 141 -5.83 3.75 14.43
C GLN A 141 -5.64 2.98 15.75
N TYR A 142 -4.90 1.87 15.72
CA TYR A 142 -4.79 0.93 16.84
C TYR A 142 -3.40 0.87 17.49
N ASP A 143 -2.35 1.41 16.87
CA ASP A 143 -1.03 1.62 17.46
C ASP A 143 -1.11 2.77 18.47
N THR A 144 -1.47 2.44 19.71
CA THR A 144 -1.69 3.37 20.80
C THR A 144 -0.42 3.72 21.54
N ASP A 145 0.61 2.88 21.46
CA ASP A 145 1.90 3.11 22.11
C ASP A 145 2.94 3.76 21.20
N GLY A 146 2.68 3.85 19.90
CA GLY A 146 3.48 4.56 18.91
C GLY A 146 4.75 3.81 18.53
N MET A 147 4.68 2.47 18.54
CA MET A 147 5.81 1.59 18.25
C MET A 147 5.88 1.16 16.78
N ASP A 148 5.03 1.73 15.92
CA ASP A 148 4.94 1.43 14.48
C ASP A 148 4.70 -0.05 14.19
N SER A 149 4.08 -0.72 15.16
CA SER A 149 3.66 -2.11 15.13
C SER A 149 2.40 -2.26 15.97
N LEU A 150 1.61 -3.30 15.71
CA LEU A 150 0.49 -3.65 16.58
C LEU A 150 0.96 -4.70 17.60
N SER A 151 0.84 -4.38 18.89
CA SER A 151 0.95 -5.39 19.94
C SER A 151 -0.25 -6.34 19.93
N THR A 152 -0.17 -7.46 20.66
CA THR A 152 -1.30 -8.41 20.76
C THR A 152 -2.56 -7.72 21.29
N ALA A 153 -2.40 -6.85 22.27
CA ALA A 153 -3.53 -6.16 22.88
C ALA A 153 -4.20 -5.18 21.90
N GLU A 154 -3.42 -4.51 21.05
CA GLU A 154 -3.93 -3.56 20.06
C GLU A 154 -4.58 -4.27 18.89
N PHE A 155 -3.98 -5.38 18.44
CA PHE A 155 -4.59 -6.23 17.42
C PHE A 155 -5.90 -6.87 17.93
N ASP A 156 -5.93 -7.33 19.18
CA ASP A 156 -7.15 -7.84 19.82
C ASP A 156 -8.22 -6.75 19.90
N ALA A 157 -7.85 -5.50 20.18
CA ALA A 157 -8.79 -4.38 20.17
C ALA A 157 -9.40 -4.16 18.77
N PHE A 158 -8.58 -4.21 17.72
CA PHE A 158 -9.05 -4.16 16.33
C PHE A 158 -10.00 -5.32 15.99
N PHE A 159 -9.64 -6.55 16.36
CA PHE A 159 -10.48 -7.72 16.13
C PHE A 159 -11.84 -7.61 16.86
N ASN A 160 -11.84 -7.14 18.10
CA ASN A 160 -13.08 -6.98 18.88
C ASN A 160 -14.02 -5.91 18.29
N ASP A 161 -13.47 -4.87 17.66
CA ASP A 161 -14.28 -3.85 16.97
C ASP A 161 -14.93 -4.38 15.68
N LEU A 162 -14.37 -5.45 15.09
CA LEU A 162 -14.94 -6.17 13.95
C LEU A 162 -15.99 -7.20 14.39
N ASP A 163 -15.75 -7.94 15.47
CA ASP A 163 -16.65 -8.97 16.03
C ASP A 163 -17.85 -8.33 16.75
N THR A 164 -18.76 -7.75 15.95
CA THR A 164 -19.90 -6.99 16.47
C THR A 164 -20.87 -7.84 17.28
N ASN A 165 -20.93 -9.15 16.98
CA ASN A 165 -21.87 -10.06 17.59
C ASN A 165 -21.28 -10.83 18.80
N ASN A 166 -19.97 -10.71 19.03
CA ASN A 166 -19.18 -11.35 20.10
C ASN A 166 -19.23 -12.88 20.06
N ASP A 167 -19.18 -13.48 18.87
CA ASP A 167 -19.07 -14.93 18.69
C ASP A 167 -17.65 -15.42 18.41
N THR A 168 -16.66 -14.54 18.59
CA THR A 168 -15.22 -14.78 18.39
C THR A 168 -14.82 -15.05 16.94
N GLN A 169 -15.71 -14.72 16.01
CA GLN A 169 -15.52 -14.85 14.58
C GLN A 169 -15.87 -13.52 13.93
N VAL A 170 -15.18 -13.21 12.83
CA VAL A 170 -15.52 -12.06 12.00
C VAL A 170 -15.97 -12.61 10.65
N ASP A 171 -17.26 -12.56 10.39
CA ASP A 171 -17.80 -12.93 9.08
C ASP A 171 -17.62 -11.78 8.06
N LEU A 172 -17.83 -12.09 6.78
CA LEU A 172 -17.70 -11.09 5.71
C LEU A 172 -18.65 -9.89 5.89
N SER A 173 -19.84 -10.11 6.45
CA SER A 173 -20.82 -9.03 6.68
C SER A 173 -20.35 -8.08 7.78
N GLU A 174 -19.81 -8.61 8.86
CA GLU A 174 -19.20 -7.83 9.94
C GLU A 174 -18.01 -7.03 9.44
N PHE A 175 -17.07 -7.70 8.75
CA PHE A 175 -15.91 -7.04 8.18
C PHE A 175 -16.30 -5.93 7.20
N THR A 176 -17.21 -6.21 6.26
CA THR A 176 -17.69 -5.23 5.27
C THR A 176 -18.38 -4.05 5.94
N THR A 177 -19.18 -4.30 6.98
CA THR A 177 -19.88 -3.23 7.72
C THR A 177 -18.88 -2.31 8.41
N PHE A 178 -17.90 -2.87 9.12
CA PHE A 178 -16.84 -2.07 9.74
C PHE A 178 -16.05 -1.29 8.68
N TRP A 179 -15.58 -1.99 7.64
CA TRP A 179 -14.72 -1.45 6.58
C TRP A 179 -15.32 -0.23 5.89
N THR A 180 -16.58 -0.37 5.45
CA THR A 180 -17.27 0.70 4.72
C THR A 180 -17.65 1.87 5.63
N ASN A 181 -18.02 1.62 6.90
CA ASN A 181 -18.30 2.69 7.86
C ASN A 181 -17.04 3.47 8.25
N TRP A 182 -15.90 2.79 8.31
CA TRP A 182 -14.60 3.37 8.62
C TRP A 182 -13.95 4.07 7.41
N GLN A 183 -14.59 4.02 6.23
CA GLN A 183 -14.07 4.57 4.98
C GLN A 183 -12.79 3.85 4.49
N GLY A 184 -12.62 2.57 4.82
CA GLY A 184 -11.48 1.76 4.38
C GLY A 184 -11.50 1.39 2.88
N GLY A 185 -12.64 1.58 2.20
CA GLY A 185 -12.85 1.22 0.79
C GLY A 185 -14.28 0.78 0.53
N ASP A 186 -14.49 0.14 -0.61
CA ASP A 186 -15.80 -0.43 -0.95
C ASP A 186 -15.98 -1.86 -0.43
N ALA A 187 -17.10 -2.49 -0.77
CA ALA A 187 -17.42 -3.85 -0.34
C ALA A 187 -16.57 -4.92 -1.05
N ASP A 188 -16.07 -4.64 -2.26
CA ASP A 188 -15.21 -5.56 -3.00
C ASP A 188 -13.80 -5.57 -2.38
N ASP A 189 -13.28 -4.41 -1.98
CA ASP A 189 -12.05 -4.28 -1.17
C ASP A 189 -12.17 -5.04 0.15
N ALA A 190 -13.29 -4.85 0.86
CA ALA A 190 -13.56 -5.53 2.11
C ALA A 190 -13.56 -7.06 1.94
N ALA A 191 -14.22 -7.57 0.89
CA ALA A 191 -14.27 -8.99 0.60
C ALA A 191 -12.91 -9.58 0.20
N LEU A 192 -12.07 -8.80 -0.49
CA LEU A 192 -10.71 -9.21 -0.81
C LEU A 192 -9.87 -9.34 0.46
N ILE A 193 -9.92 -8.34 1.35
CA ILE A 193 -9.12 -8.34 2.58
C ILE A 193 -9.61 -9.40 3.56
N HIS A 194 -10.92 -9.52 3.76
CA HIS A 194 -11.50 -10.58 4.60
C HIS A 194 -11.03 -11.96 4.17
N ARG A 195 -11.12 -12.28 2.86
CA ARG A 195 -10.60 -13.54 2.31
C ARG A 195 -9.09 -13.72 2.52
N LYS A 196 -8.32 -12.64 2.55
CA LYS A 196 -6.86 -12.72 2.82
C LYS A 196 -6.55 -12.97 4.30
N MET A 197 -7.46 -12.59 5.20
CA MET A 197 -7.34 -12.81 6.64
C MET A 197 -7.92 -14.16 7.06
N ASP A 198 -8.93 -14.66 6.35
CA ASP A 198 -9.47 -16.03 6.46
C ASP A 198 -8.51 -17.03 5.79
N TRP A 199 -7.59 -17.57 6.58
CA TRP A 199 -6.47 -18.38 6.10
C TRP A 199 -6.84 -19.83 5.86
N ASN A 200 -7.81 -20.33 6.61
CA ASN A 200 -8.31 -21.69 6.47
C ASN A 200 -9.40 -21.80 5.38
N GLU A 201 -9.85 -20.66 4.83
CA GLU A 201 -10.88 -20.49 3.81
C GLU A 201 -12.25 -21.07 4.21
N ASP A 202 -12.60 -21.02 5.50
CA ASP A 202 -13.88 -21.53 6.01
C ASP A 202 -15.01 -20.48 5.99
N GLY A 203 -14.70 -19.25 5.58
CA GLY A 203 -15.63 -18.15 5.42
C GLY A 203 -15.77 -17.27 6.65
N VAL A 204 -15.04 -17.56 7.73
CA VAL A 204 -14.94 -16.71 8.91
C VAL A 204 -13.48 -16.43 9.23
N TRP A 205 -13.22 -15.24 9.76
CA TRP A 205 -11.91 -14.90 10.30
C TRP A 205 -11.95 -15.08 11.81
N ASP A 206 -11.27 -16.10 12.35
CA ASP A 206 -11.30 -16.44 13.77
C ASP A 206 -9.93 -16.37 14.46
N GLN A 207 -9.95 -16.11 15.77
CA GLN A 207 -8.71 -15.86 16.53
C GLN A 207 -7.85 -17.12 16.68
N ALA A 208 -8.45 -18.32 16.69
CA ALA A 208 -7.73 -19.56 16.93
C ALA A 208 -7.02 -20.08 15.67
N ASN A 209 -7.70 -20.05 14.53
CA ASN A 209 -7.25 -20.66 13.29
C ASN A 209 -6.52 -19.67 12.39
N ASP A 210 -6.97 -18.41 12.36
CA ASP A 210 -6.44 -17.45 11.39
C ASP A 210 -5.48 -16.46 12.03
N VAL A 211 -5.82 -15.92 13.20
CA VAL A 211 -4.90 -15.03 13.93
C VAL A 211 -3.75 -15.84 14.54
N THR A 212 -4.05 -16.82 15.38
CA THR A 212 -2.99 -17.56 16.11
C THR A 212 -2.22 -18.53 15.20
N ASN A 213 -2.91 -19.39 14.44
CA ASN A 213 -2.23 -20.39 13.61
C ASN A 213 -1.82 -19.87 12.23
N GLY A 214 -2.46 -18.79 11.76
CA GLY A 214 -2.16 -18.16 10.49
C GLY A 214 -1.15 -17.03 10.65
N LEU A 215 -1.65 -15.86 11.04
CA LEU A 215 -0.90 -14.61 11.19
C LEU A 215 0.32 -14.79 12.10
N TYR A 216 0.12 -15.18 13.36
CA TYR A 216 1.22 -15.39 14.33
C TYR A 216 2.04 -16.64 14.03
N GLY A 217 1.41 -17.68 13.48
CA GLY A 217 2.08 -18.95 13.22
C GLY A 217 3.01 -18.93 12.02
N ARG A 218 2.84 -17.98 11.08
CA ARG A 218 3.55 -18.01 9.79
C ARG A 218 4.14 -16.68 9.31
N ILE A 219 3.56 -15.53 9.68
CA ILE A 219 4.08 -14.22 9.28
C ILE A 219 5.06 -13.72 10.34
N ASP A 220 4.62 -13.68 11.59
CA ASP A 220 5.44 -13.35 12.75
C ASP A 220 6.50 -14.46 12.97
N LYS A 221 7.76 -14.16 12.66
CA LYS A 221 8.89 -15.11 12.73
C LYS A 221 9.87 -14.79 13.86
N ASP A 222 9.74 -13.64 14.50
CA ASP A 222 10.53 -13.25 15.65
C ASP A 222 9.70 -13.31 16.93
N PRO A 223 10.15 -14.05 17.96
CA PRO A 223 9.39 -14.20 19.21
C PRO A 223 9.41 -12.96 20.11
N GLU A 224 9.59 -11.76 19.54
CA GLU A 224 9.50 -10.48 20.25
C GLU A 224 8.02 -10.06 20.23
N ASP A 225 7.47 -9.56 21.34
CA ASP A 225 6.02 -9.36 21.57
C ASP A 225 5.33 -8.30 20.64
N THR A 226 5.90 -8.00 19.48
CA THR A 226 5.39 -7.08 18.44
C THR A 226 4.97 -7.89 17.21
N ILE A 227 3.67 -7.91 16.94
CA ILE A 227 3.07 -8.94 16.09
C ILE A 227 3.24 -8.68 14.60
N LEU A 228 3.24 -7.41 14.18
CA LEU A 228 3.34 -7.02 12.78
C LEU A 228 3.94 -5.61 12.66
N GLN A 229 5.18 -5.53 12.21
CA GLN A 229 5.79 -4.27 11.78
C GLN A 229 5.21 -3.85 10.43
N LEU A 230 5.21 -2.56 10.12
CA LEU A 230 4.73 -2.02 8.83
C LEU A 230 5.35 -2.75 7.62
N HIS A 231 6.63 -3.12 7.72
CA HIS A 231 7.31 -3.86 6.66
C HIS A 231 6.78 -5.29 6.49
N GLU A 232 6.32 -5.96 7.56
CA GLU A 232 5.77 -7.33 7.53
C GLU A 232 4.37 -7.38 6.90
N TRP A 233 3.59 -6.32 7.08
CA TRP A 233 2.33 -6.13 6.35
C TRP A 233 2.53 -6.07 4.82
N LEU A 234 3.64 -5.52 4.35
CA LEU A 234 4.00 -5.52 2.92
C LEU A 234 4.27 -6.93 2.39
N TRP A 235 4.68 -7.88 3.25
CA TRP A 235 4.92 -9.27 2.88
C TRP A 235 3.65 -10.11 2.80
N ILE A 236 2.55 -9.72 3.45
CA ILE A 236 1.25 -10.41 3.30
C ILE A 236 0.81 -10.43 1.82
N ASP A 237 1.19 -9.41 1.05
CA ASP A 237 0.95 -9.41 -0.40
C ASP A 237 1.86 -10.40 -1.15
N HIS A 238 3.10 -10.58 -0.72
CA HIS A 238 4.07 -11.51 -1.33
C HIS A 238 3.62 -12.98 -1.20
N PHE A 239 2.90 -13.34 -0.13
CA PHE A 239 2.40 -14.71 0.07
C PHE A 239 1.13 -15.03 -0.72
N VAL A 240 0.36 -14.03 -1.16
CA VAL A 240 -0.97 -14.25 -1.74
C VAL A 240 -1.05 -13.92 -3.23
N ASN A 241 -0.11 -13.13 -3.77
CA ASN A 241 -0.07 -12.77 -5.19
C ASN A 241 1.11 -13.40 -5.95
N TYR A 242 1.21 -14.74 -5.93
CA TYR A 242 1.81 -15.47 -7.05
C TYR A 242 0.75 -15.72 -8.13
N ASP A 243 0.25 -14.65 -8.75
CA ASP A 243 -0.21 -14.71 -10.13
C ASP A 243 0.60 -13.80 -11.03
N VAL A 244 1.88 -14.15 -11.18
CA VAL A 244 2.81 -13.62 -12.18
C VAL A 244 2.36 -13.94 -13.62
N ARG A 245 1.19 -14.58 -13.83
CA ARG A 245 0.74 -14.99 -15.16
C ARG A 245 0.25 -13.84 -16.05
N CYS A 246 0.10 -12.63 -15.52
CA CYS A 246 -0.32 -11.50 -16.33
C CYS A 246 0.82 -10.69 -16.98
N ASP A 247 2.08 -10.79 -16.53
CA ASP A 247 3.11 -9.88 -17.05
C ASP A 247 4.36 -10.48 -17.72
N VAL A 248 4.73 -11.76 -17.54
CA VAL A 248 5.79 -12.34 -18.41
C VAL A 248 5.79 -13.87 -18.46
N PRO A 249 5.95 -14.52 -19.63
CA PRO A 249 6.31 -15.93 -19.69
C PRO A 249 7.66 -16.18 -19.00
N LEU A 250 7.66 -17.09 -18.01
CA LEU A 250 8.83 -17.59 -17.27
C LEU A 250 9.96 -18.20 -18.14
N SER A 251 9.86 -18.17 -19.47
CA SER A 251 10.90 -18.68 -20.37
C SER A 251 12.09 -17.73 -20.56
N ASN A 252 12.03 -16.51 -20.01
CA ASN A 252 13.06 -15.48 -20.24
C ASN A 252 13.84 -15.08 -18.98
N ILE A 253 13.54 -15.66 -17.82
CA ILE A 253 14.31 -15.43 -16.60
C ILE A 253 15.09 -16.71 -16.30
N ILE A 254 16.32 -16.68 -16.81
CA ILE A 254 17.50 -17.54 -16.59
C ILE A 254 17.52 -18.96 -17.22
N PRO A 255 18.69 -19.38 -17.76
CA PRO A 255 19.29 -20.66 -17.39
C PRO A 255 20.09 -20.58 -16.09
#